data_AF-A0A1X7RZ30-F1
#
_entry.id   AF-A0A1X7RZ30-F1
#
_cell.length_a   1.000
_cell.length_b   1.000
_cell.length_c   1.000
_cell.angle_alpha   90.00
_cell.angle_beta   90.00
_cell.angle_gamma   90.00
#
_symmetry.space_group_name_H-M   'P 1'
#
loop_
_entity.id
_entity.type
_entity.pdbx_description
1 polymer ?
#
loop_
_entity_poly.entity_id
_entity_poly.type
_entity_poly.pdbx_seq_one_letter_code
_entity_poly.pdbx_strand_id
1 'polypeptide(L)'
;MAMGYSTEESMAERALSATAYSVEHAIRDHAGHDRPHLEPQVPPPDTPRLAATQNDSAFDLDDFAKQASTKKGTVLYLAYGSNLSIEKFRGARGIKPLSQINVQVPSLRLTFDLPGIAYNEPCFANSARRDSKNDHPRNDATSEKTRLLGQRSRTRGYRKEAWHKGLIGVVYEVTPEDYAHIIATEGGGASYHDIVVDCHPFASSDVHHPVPQVPATPSFKAHTLFAPAIPPGEEPPTDGGRLTRPRPGYAQASARYLKLITDGAAELGLPMEYQRYLLAIRPYRVTTVKQRIGQASFAALWMPLVFLLFGLSNMFSDKNGKVPAWITGLLAFIFKAAWRSYDVLFLPVFGDGERTIGDEEEEEGNSTSDRASDASGCAAFETLEKTAG
;
A
#
# COMPACT_ATOMS: atom_id res chain seq x y z
N MET A 1 -41.19 10.00 -38.18
CA MET A 1 -41.40 9.89 -36.72
C MET A 1 -40.31 8.97 -36.20
N ALA A 2 -39.28 9.56 -35.60
CA ALA A 2 -38.18 8.85 -34.96
C ALA A 2 -38.30 9.09 -33.45
N MET A 3 -38.39 8.01 -32.68
CA MET A 3 -38.13 7.94 -31.23
C MET A 3 -37.49 6.56 -31.02
N GLY A 4 -36.30 6.37 -30.45
CA GLY A 4 -35.52 7.25 -29.59
C GLY A 4 -35.42 6.68 -28.18
N TYR A 5 -34.97 5.43 -28.04
CA TYR A 5 -34.52 4.82 -26.78
C TYR A 5 -33.54 3.68 -27.13
N SER A 6 -32.24 3.99 -27.28
CA SER A 6 -31.23 2.97 -27.66
C SER A 6 -29.79 3.27 -27.17
N THR A 7 -29.58 4.19 -26.23
CA THR A 7 -28.21 4.60 -25.85
C THR A 7 -27.85 4.37 -24.39
N GLU A 8 -28.79 4.52 -23.44
CA GLU A 8 -28.47 4.37 -22.02
C GLU A 8 -28.32 2.90 -21.57
N GLU A 9 -29.15 1.99 -22.09
CA GLU A 9 -29.10 0.57 -21.75
C GLU A 9 -27.80 -0.09 -22.26
N SER A 10 -27.31 0.30 -23.44
CA SER A 10 -26.04 -0.21 -23.99
C SER A 10 -24.80 0.38 -23.29
N MET A 11 -24.91 1.56 -22.68
CA MET A 11 -23.85 2.14 -21.86
C MET A 11 -23.80 1.51 -20.47
N ALA A 12 -24.95 1.16 -19.89
CA ALA A 12 -25.02 0.41 -18.64
C ALA A 12 -24.47 -1.02 -18.79
N GLU A 13 -24.79 -1.72 -19.89
CA GLU A 13 -24.19 -3.03 -20.20
C GLU A 13 -22.69 -2.94 -20.49
N ARG A 14 -22.21 -1.89 -21.18
CA ARG A 14 -20.77 -1.66 -21.37
C ARG A 14 -20.05 -1.28 -20.08
N ALA A 15 -20.70 -0.56 -19.17
CA ALA A 15 -20.15 -0.23 -17.85
C ALA A 15 -20.12 -1.46 -16.93
N LEU A 16 -21.11 -2.35 -17.01
CA LEU A 16 -21.14 -3.64 -16.31
C LEU A 16 -20.14 -4.65 -16.90
N SER A 17 -19.88 -4.60 -18.21
CA SER A 17 -18.83 -5.42 -18.84
C SER A 17 -17.42 -4.93 -18.50
N ALA A 18 -17.24 -3.65 -18.14
CA ALA A 18 -15.96 -3.09 -17.71
C ALA A 18 -15.61 -3.41 -16.25
N THR A 19 -16.58 -3.87 -15.45
CA THR A 19 -16.38 -4.31 -14.06
C THR A 19 -16.22 -5.82 -13.89
N ALA A 20 -16.37 -6.60 -14.97
CA ALA A 20 -16.22 -8.05 -14.99
C ALA A 20 -14.80 -8.52 -15.35
N TYR A 21 -13.78 -7.66 -15.21
CA TYR A 21 -12.39 -8.10 -15.28
C TYR A 21 -12.07 -8.94 -14.04
N SER A 22 -12.34 -10.25 -14.13
CA SER A 22 -12.07 -11.21 -13.05
C SER A 22 -10.59 -11.16 -12.69
N VAL A 23 -10.27 -11.37 -11.42
CA VAL A 23 -8.89 -11.55 -10.94
C VAL A 23 -8.15 -12.61 -11.78
N GLU A 24 -8.88 -13.61 -12.29
CA GLU A 24 -8.34 -14.65 -13.18
C GLU A 24 -7.97 -14.12 -14.58
N HIS A 25 -8.70 -13.13 -15.10
CA HIS A 25 -8.35 -12.42 -16.33
C HIS A 25 -7.16 -11.48 -16.10
N ALA A 26 -7.09 -10.81 -14.94
CA ALA A 26 -5.92 -10.01 -14.55
C ALA A 26 -4.65 -10.85 -14.49
N ILE A 27 -4.73 -12.03 -13.86
CA ILE A 27 -3.64 -13.00 -13.80
C ILE A 27 -3.24 -13.49 -15.20
N ARG A 28 -4.21 -13.78 -16.07
CA ARG A 28 -3.95 -14.25 -17.44
C ARG A 28 -3.33 -13.18 -18.34
N ASP A 29 -3.79 -11.94 -18.26
CA ASP A 29 -3.23 -10.85 -19.06
C ASP A 29 -1.86 -10.40 -18.55
N HIS A 30 -1.62 -10.47 -17.23
CA HIS A 30 -0.27 -10.28 -16.66
C HIS A 30 0.67 -11.43 -17.06
N ALA A 31 0.17 -12.65 -17.20
CA ALA A 31 0.94 -13.77 -17.75
C ALA A 31 1.10 -13.71 -19.29
N GLY A 32 0.29 -12.89 -19.98
CA GLY A 32 0.12 -12.88 -21.43
C GLY A 32 0.76 -11.71 -22.18
N HIS A 33 1.05 -10.58 -21.51
CA HIS A 33 1.93 -9.55 -22.08
C HIS A 33 3.35 -10.11 -22.06
N ASP A 34 3.92 -10.33 -23.26
CA ASP A 34 5.30 -10.69 -23.57
C ASP A 34 6.04 -11.32 -22.39
N ARG A 35 6.22 -12.65 -22.38
CA ARG A 35 7.22 -13.29 -21.52
C ARG A 35 8.49 -12.44 -21.64
N PRO A 36 8.84 -11.61 -20.64
CA PRO A 36 10.10 -10.92 -20.69
C PRO A 36 11.11 -12.07 -20.72
N HIS A 37 12.15 -11.95 -21.53
CA HIS A 37 13.33 -12.80 -21.39
C HIS A 37 13.50 -13.12 -19.91
N LEU A 38 13.31 -14.38 -19.50
CA LEU A 38 13.40 -14.78 -18.10
C LEU A 38 14.78 -14.30 -17.65
N GLU A 39 14.83 -13.15 -16.98
CA GLU A 39 16.06 -12.69 -16.39
C GLU A 39 16.51 -13.83 -15.49
N PRO A 40 17.79 -14.21 -15.52
CA PRO A 40 18.29 -15.31 -14.71
C PRO A 40 17.78 -15.14 -13.28
N GLN A 41 17.05 -16.12 -12.77
CA GLN A 41 16.62 -16.08 -11.39
C GLN A 41 17.87 -16.01 -10.52
N VAL A 42 17.97 -14.91 -9.78
CA VAL A 42 19.03 -14.67 -8.81
C VAL A 42 18.97 -15.80 -7.77
N PRO A 43 20.09 -16.46 -7.42
CA PRO A 43 20.09 -17.62 -6.56
C PRO A 43 19.56 -17.28 -5.16
N PRO A 44 19.09 -18.26 -4.36
CA PRO A 44 18.79 -18.04 -2.96
C PRO A 44 20.06 -17.78 -2.13
N PRO A 45 19.99 -17.01 -1.03
CA PRO A 45 21.13 -16.82 -0.14
C PRO A 45 21.54 -18.14 0.50
N ASP A 46 22.85 -18.33 0.72
CA ASP A 46 23.38 -19.54 1.35
C ASP A 46 22.93 -19.67 2.82
N THR A 47 22.72 -20.91 3.29
CA THR A 47 22.27 -21.15 4.68
C THR A 47 23.19 -20.53 5.75
N PRO A 48 24.53 -20.57 5.63
CA PRO A 48 25.42 -19.88 6.56
C PRO A 48 25.22 -18.35 6.55
N ARG A 49 24.91 -17.76 5.38
CA ARG A 49 24.64 -16.33 5.26
C ARG A 49 23.37 -15.95 6.02
N LEU A 50 22.32 -16.75 5.91
CA LEU A 50 21.08 -16.57 6.66
C LEU A 50 21.34 -16.70 8.18
N ALA A 51 22.07 -17.74 8.60
CA ALA A 51 22.38 -17.97 10.01
C ALA A 51 23.21 -16.83 10.64
N ALA A 52 24.10 -16.19 9.87
CA ALA A 52 24.91 -15.06 10.34
C ALA A 52 24.08 -13.83 10.75
N THR A 53 22.86 -13.68 10.24
CA THR A 53 22.00 -12.52 10.52
C THR A 53 21.34 -12.54 11.89
N GLN A 54 21.42 -13.64 12.66
CA GLN A 54 20.64 -13.76 13.91
C GLN A 54 20.96 -12.67 14.95
N ASN A 55 22.15 -12.07 14.86
CA ASN A 55 22.61 -10.99 15.73
C ASN A 55 22.55 -9.61 15.07
N ASP A 56 21.95 -9.48 13.88
CA ASP A 56 21.82 -8.20 13.19
C ASP A 56 20.93 -7.26 14.00
N SER A 57 21.37 -6.00 14.07
CA SER A 57 20.67 -4.92 14.76
C SER A 57 20.38 -3.77 13.81
N ALA A 58 19.36 -3.00 14.11
CA ALA A 58 18.98 -1.86 13.29
C ALA A 58 20.15 -0.89 13.07
N PHE A 59 20.31 -0.42 11.84
CA PHE A 59 21.30 0.60 11.51
C PHE A 59 20.78 2.00 11.80
N ASP A 60 21.67 2.88 12.28
CA ASP A 60 21.46 4.30 12.05
C ASP A 60 21.71 4.59 10.56
N LEU A 61 20.66 5.01 9.84
CA LEU A 61 20.71 5.16 8.39
C LEU A 61 21.69 6.25 7.95
N ASP A 62 21.84 7.31 8.74
CA ASP A 62 22.75 8.41 8.48
C ASP A 62 24.21 7.95 8.59
N ASP A 63 24.54 7.21 9.65
CA ASP A 63 25.88 6.68 9.85
C ASP A 63 26.19 5.53 8.90
N PHE A 64 25.20 4.70 8.57
CA PHE A 64 25.36 3.65 7.56
C PHE A 64 25.71 4.24 6.20
N ALA A 65 24.96 5.25 5.73
CA ALA A 65 25.20 5.88 4.44
C ALA A 65 26.62 6.48 4.34
N LYS A 66 27.14 7.09 5.42
CA LYS A 66 28.51 7.64 5.46
C LYS A 66 29.59 6.56 5.35
N GLN A 67 29.31 5.37 5.87
CA GLN A 67 30.29 4.28 5.97
C GLN A 67 30.16 3.25 4.83
N ALA A 68 29.09 3.32 4.04
CA ALA A 68 28.73 2.33 3.03
C ALA A 68 29.90 1.92 2.13
N SER A 69 30.63 2.90 1.56
CA SER A 69 31.77 2.68 0.64
C SER A 69 33.00 1.97 1.25
N THR A 70 33.05 1.87 2.58
CA THR A 70 34.16 1.23 3.32
C THR A 70 33.70 0.00 4.10
N LYS A 71 32.38 -0.21 4.20
CA LYS A 71 31.79 -1.34 4.89
C LYS A 71 31.96 -2.59 4.05
N LYS A 72 32.42 -3.67 4.67
CA LYS A 72 32.54 -4.98 4.02
C LYS A 72 31.29 -5.84 4.28
N GLY A 73 31.07 -6.83 3.43
CA GLY A 73 29.97 -7.78 3.56
C GLY A 73 28.76 -7.38 2.72
N THR A 74 27.59 -7.88 3.09
CA THR A 74 26.33 -7.70 2.36
C THR A 74 25.20 -7.43 3.34
N VAL A 75 24.12 -6.81 2.87
CA VAL A 75 22.90 -6.55 3.65
C VAL A 75 21.77 -7.39 3.10
N LEU A 76 21.03 -8.08 3.98
CA LEU A 76 19.75 -8.70 3.62
C LEU A 76 18.65 -7.65 3.77
N TYR A 77 18.14 -7.16 2.66
CA TYR A 77 17.11 -6.12 2.58
C TYR A 77 15.76 -6.71 2.17
N LEU A 78 14.75 -6.58 3.04
CA LEU A 78 13.37 -6.97 2.76
C LEU A 78 12.64 -5.86 1.99
N ALA A 79 12.21 -6.19 0.78
CA ALA A 79 11.31 -5.40 -0.06
C ALA A 79 9.87 -5.94 0.02
N TYR A 80 8.91 -5.01 0.13
CA TYR A 80 7.47 -5.34 0.18
C TYR A 80 6.57 -4.33 -0.58
N GLY A 81 7.13 -3.21 -1.04
CA GLY A 81 6.45 -2.18 -1.80
C GLY A 81 6.92 -2.14 -3.26
N SER A 82 7.16 -0.94 -3.81
CA SER A 82 7.61 -0.77 -5.20
C SER A 82 8.94 -1.45 -5.53
N ASN A 83 9.77 -1.80 -4.53
CA ASN A 83 11.01 -2.53 -4.75
C ASN A 83 10.80 -4.03 -5.06
N LEU A 84 9.55 -4.51 -5.04
CA LEU A 84 9.20 -5.78 -5.66
C LEU A 84 9.28 -5.72 -7.19
N SER A 85 9.10 -4.55 -7.81
CA SER A 85 9.19 -4.42 -9.27
C SER A 85 10.63 -4.57 -9.73
N ILE A 86 10.90 -5.54 -10.62
CA ILE A 86 12.24 -5.72 -11.21
C ILE A 86 12.63 -4.48 -12.01
N GLU A 87 11.70 -3.91 -12.78
CA GLU A 87 11.91 -2.67 -13.55
C GLU A 87 12.41 -1.53 -12.64
N LYS A 88 11.86 -1.37 -11.43
CA LYS A 88 12.27 -0.31 -10.52
C LYS A 88 13.53 -0.64 -9.72
N PHE A 89 13.66 -1.87 -9.24
CA PHE A 89 14.77 -2.26 -8.38
C PHE A 89 16.04 -2.49 -9.19
N ARG A 90 15.97 -3.29 -10.26
CA ARG A 90 17.12 -3.62 -11.10
C ARG A 90 17.31 -2.67 -12.27
N GLY A 91 16.22 -2.22 -12.89
CA GLY A 91 16.27 -1.32 -14.03
C GLY A 91 16.60 0.12 -13.63
N ALA A 92 15.62 0.83 -13.07
CA ALA A 92 15.72 2.26 -12.79
C ALA A 92 16.80 2.62 -11.75
N ARG A 93 17.01 1.78 -10.73
CA ARG A 93 18.05 1.98 -9.71
C ARG A 93 19.38 1.29 -10.03
N GLY A 94 19.41 0.37 -10.99
CA GLY A 94 20.63 -0.35 -11.34
C GLY A 94 21.10 -1.37 -10.29
N ILE A 95 20.29 -1.69 -9.27
CA ILE A 95 20.69 -2.60 -8.19
C ILE A 95 20.64 -4.04 -8.67
N LYS A 96 21.76 -4.77 -8.53
CA LYS A 96 21.85 -6.17 -8.93
C LYS A 96 22.00 -7.04 -7.68
N PRO A 97 20.90 -7.63 -7.16
CA PRO A 97 20.97 -8.43 -5.97
C PRO A 97 21.87 -9.66 -6.20
N LEU A 98 22.68 -9.99 -5.20
CA LEU A 98 23.59 -11.13 -5.19
C LEU A 98 22.83 -12.44 -5.02
N SER A 99 21.81 -12.41 -4.17
CA SER A 99 20.90 -13.51 -3.91
C SER A 99 19.51 -12.97 -3.55
N GLN A 100 18.45 -13.79 -3.65
CA GLN A 100 17.10 -13.39 -3.25
C GLN A 100 16.25 -14.55 -2.73
N ILE A 101 15.34 -14.28 -1.80
CA ILE A 101 14.43 -15.30 -1.27
C ILE A 101 13.08 -14.72 -0.87
N ASN A 102 12.00 -15.41 -1.24
CA ASN A 102 10.63 -15.02 -0.89
C ASN A 102 10.34 -15.42 0.56
N VAL A 103 9.76 -14.49 1.33
CA VAL A 103 9.56 -14.67 2.77
C VAL A 103 8.19 -14.22 3.25
N GLN A 104 7.80 -14.75 4.40
CA GLN A 104 6.73 -14.25 5.25
C GLN A 104 7.31 -13.61 6.51
N VAL A 105 6.77 -12.46 6.92
CA VAL A 105 7.14 -11.73 8.13
C VAL A 105 5.91 -11.62 9.05
N PRO A 106 5.78 -12.51 10.05
CA PRO A 106 4.58 -12.59 10.89
C PRO A 106 4.29 -11.37 11.75
N SER A 107 5.34 -10.62 12.09
CA SER A 107 5.30 -9.45 12.98
C SER A 107 4.87 -8.16 12.29
N LEU A 108 4.78 -8.16 10.95
CA LEU A 108 4.39 -7.00 10.14
C LEU A 108 3.15 -7.29 9.30
N ARG A 109 2.47 -6.21 8.90
CA ARG A 109 1.42 -6.19 7.86
C ARG A 109 1.70 -5.08 6.86
N LEU A 110 1.23 -5.25 5.63
CA LEU A 110 1.27 -4.23 4.59
C LEU A 110 0.20 -3.16 4.86
N THR A 111 0.57 -1.89 4.78
CA THR A 111 -0.35 -0.76 4.82
C THR A 111 -0.15 0.13 3.60
N PHE A 112 -1.15 0.97 3.30
CA PHE A 112 -1.08 2.00 2.26
C PHE A 112 -1.43 3.34 2.88
N ASP A 113 -0.56 3.79 3.78
CA ASP A 113 -0.80 4.95 4.62
C ASP A 113 0.25 6.05 4.42
N LEU A 114 1.36 5.79 3.72
CA LEU A 114 2.38 6.79 3.46
C LEU A 114 1.83 7.83 2.47
N PRO A 115 1.69 9.12 2.85
CA PRO A 115 1.03 10.08 1.98
C PRO A 115 1.92 10.44 0.79
N GLY A 116 1.31 10.50 -0.39
CA GLY A 116 1.95 11.01 -1.60
C GLY A 116 1.37 12.36 -1.98
N ILE A 117 0.89 12.46 -3.21
CA ILE A 117 0.36 13.68 -3.83
C ILE A 117 -1.12 13.45 -4.16
N ALA A 118 -1.99 14.27 -3.57
CA ALA A 118 -3.43 14.22 -3.81
C ALA A 118 -3.78 14.27 -5.31
N TYR A 119 -4.86 13.59 -5.70
CA TYR A 119 -5.36 13.42 -7.06
C TYR A 119 -4.46 12.64 -8.04
N ASN A 120 -3.24 12.27 -7.65
CA ASN A 120 -2.32 11.56 -8.55
C ASN A 120 -1.85 10.25 -7.92
N GLU A 121 -1.07 10.35 -6.85
CA GLU A 121 -0.54 9.19 -6.12
C GLU A 121 -0.80 9.40 -4.63
N PRO A 122 -2.04 9.18 -4.17
CA PRO A 122 -2.44 9.71 -2.88
C PRO A 122 -1.72 9.05 -1.70
N CYS A 123 -1.41 7.76 -1.84
CA CYS A 123 -0.60 7.04 -0.88
C CYS A 123 0.28 5.94 -1.50
N PHE A 124 1.30 5.55 -0.74
CA PHE A 124 2.25 4.50 -1.03
C PHE A 124 2.24 3.43 0.05
N ALA A 125 2.86 2.28 -0.25
CA ALA A 125 2.98 1.19 0.69
C ALA A 125 3.92 1.53 1.85
N ASN A 126 3.59 0.99 3.01
CA ASN A 126 4.43 0.98 4.21
C ASN A 126 4.15 -0.33 4.96
N SER A 127 4.85 -0.57 6.06
CA SER A 127 4.54 -1.64 6.98
C SER A 127 4.00 -1.10 8.30
N ALA A 128 3.30 -1.95 9.05
CA ALA A 128 2.92 -1.69 10.43
C ALA A 128 3.09 -2.96 11.26
N ARG A 129 3.29 -2.81 12.58
CA ARG A 129 3.28 -3.95 13.49
C ARG A 129 1.95 -4.69 13.38
N ARG A 130 2.02 -6.02 13.36
CA ARG A 130 0.88 -6.91 13.27
C ARG A 130 0.64 -7.59 14.61
N ASP A 131 -0.58 -7.48 15.12
CA ASP A 131 -1.04 -8.27 16.25
C ASP A 131 -1.73 -9.54 15.75
N SER A 132 -0.97 -10.62 15.66
CA SER A 132 -1.46 -11.92 15.16
C SER A 132 -2.66 -12.50 15.93
N LYS A 133 -2.89 -12.08 17.19
CA LYS A 133 -4.01 -12.58 18.02
C LYS A 133 -5.34 -11.90 17.68
N ASN A 134 -5.27 -10.68 17.18
CA ASN A 134 -6.44 -9.86 16.86
C ASN A 134 -6.65 -9.74 15.34
N ASP A 135 -5.71 -10.25 14.54
CA ASP A 135 -5.76 -10.26 13.08
C ASP A 135 -6.27 -11.62 12.57
N HIS A 136 -7.57 -11.86 12.79
CA HIS A 136 -8.29 -13.04 12.30
C HIS A 136 -9.31 -12.65 11.22
N PRO A 137 -9.47 -13.49 10.17
CA PRO A 137 -10.57 -13.31 9.23
C PRO A 137 -11.89 -13.34 9.99
N ARG A 138 -12.76 -12.34 9.78
CA ARG A 138 -14.11 -12.34 10.35
C ARG A 138 -14.84 -13.62 9.93
N ASN A 139 -15.22 -14.45 10.90
CA ASN A 139 -16.00 -15.66 10.68
C ASN A 139 -17.44 -15.31 10.31
N ASP A 140 -17.70 -14.88 9.08
CA ASP A 140 -19.07 -14.76 8.54
C ASP A 140 -19.68 -16.13 8.14
N ALA A 141 -19.02 -17.23 8.50
CA ALA A 141 -19.34 -18.57 8.03
C ALA A 141 -20.38 -19.33 8.87
N THR A 142 -20.87 -18.80 10.00
CA THR A 142 -21.78 -19.53 10.91
C THR A 142 -23.27 -19.34 10.66
N SER A 143 -23.69 -18.58 9.64
CA SER A 143 -25.11 -18.48 9.31
C SER A 143 -25.37 -19.08 7.93
N GLU A 144 -25.94 -20.30 7.89
CA GLU A 144 -26.51 -20.89 6.66
C GLU A 144 -27.51 -19.94 5.98
N LYS A 145 -28.09 -18.99 6.74
CA LYS A 145 -28.96 -17.92 6.26
C LYS A 145 -28.26 -16.95 5.30
N THR A 146 -26.93 -16.80 5.38
CA THR A 146 -26.13 -15.94 4.49
C THR A 146 -25.94 -16.54 3.09
N ARG A 147 -26.04 -17.87 2.93
CA ARG A 147 -25.91 -18.53 1.62
C ARG A 147 -27.16 -18.37 0.73
N LEU A 148 -28.31 -18.07 1.32
CA LEU A 148 -29.59 -17.90 0.60
C LEU A 148 -29.89 -16.43 0.23
N LEU A 149 -29.25 -15.46 0.88
CA LEU A 149 -29.27 -14.03 0.54
C LEU A 149 -28.18 -13.70 -0.48
N GLY A 150 -28.22 -14.37 -1.63
CA GLY A 150 -27.27 -14.20 -2.72
C GLY A 150 -26.90 -12.75 -3.00
N GLN A 151 -25.59 -12.50 -3.12
CA GLN A 151 -24.96 -11.34 -3.77
C GLN A 151 -25.22 -9.93 -3.20
N ARG A 152 -26.11 -9.70 -2.23
CA ARG A 152 -26.55 -8.34 -1.86
C ARG A 152 -26.08 -7.78 -0.52
N SER A 153 -25.38 -8.54 0.31
CA SER A 153 -24.82 -8.02 1.56
C SER A 153 -23.33 -8.33 1.66
N ARG A 154 -22.53 -7.43 1.09
CA ARG A 154 -21.07 -7.40 1.24
C ARG A 154 -20.75 -6.03 1.82
N THR A 155 -21.03 -5.80 3.11
CA THR A 155 -20.35 -4.75 3.87
C THR A 155 -18.88 -5.14 4.02
N ARG A 156 -18.14 -5.21 2.90
CA ARG A 156 -16.71 -5.45 2.89
C ARG A 156 -16.06 -4.09 3.07
N GLY A 157 -15.54 -3.84 4.27
CA GLY A 157 -14.52 -2.82 4.47
C GLY A 157 -13.47 -2.89 3.37
N TYR A 158 -12.84 -1.74 3.09
CA TYR A 158 -11.93 -1.59 1.96
C TYR A 158 -10.94 -2.76 1.85
N ARG A 159 -10.90 -3.40 0.66
CA ARG A 159 -10.28 -4.72 0.41
C ARG A 159 -8.81 -4.88 0.82
N LYS A 160 -8.08 -3.78 1.06
CA LYS A 160 -6.72 -3.81 1.61
C LYS A 160 -6.65 -4.38 3.04
N GLU A 161 -7.76 -4.43 3.76
CA GLU A 161 -7.83 -5.01 5.10
C GLU A 161 -8.13 -6.52 5.10
N ALA A 162 -8.29 -7.14 3.92
CA ALA A 162 -8.65 -8.55 3.80
C ALA A 162 -7.48 -9.53 4.01
N TRP A 163 -6.24 -9.04 4.10
CA TRP A 163 -5.07 -9.86 4.36
C TRP A 163 -4.78 -9.93 5.86
N HIS A 164 -4.95 -11.11 6.44
CA HIS A 164 -4.83 -11.35 7.88
C HIS A 164 -3.63 -12.21 8.26
N LYS A 165 -2.67 -12.39 7.33
CA LYS A 165 -1.43 -13.13 7.55
C LYS A 165 -0.26 -12.15 7.67
N GLY A 166 0.92 -12.68 8.01
CA GLY A 166 2.15 -11.88 7.98
C GLY A 166 2.38 -11.20 6.63
N LEU A 167 3.12 -10.09 6.64
CA LEU A 167 3.60 -9.40 5.46
C LEU A 167 4.35 -10.40 4.55
N ILE A 168 4.13 -10.31 3.25
CA ILE A 168 4.81 -11.12 2.24
C ILE A 168 5.72 -10.20 1.45
N GLY A 169 6.95 -10.65 1.18
CA GLY A 169 7.93 -9.86 0.45
C GLY A 169 9.08 -10.71 -0.04
N VAL A 170 10.11 -10.03 -0.55
CA VAL A 170 11.34 -10.64 -1.01
C VAL A 170 12.50 -10.03 -0.26
N VAL A 171 13.39 -10.88 0.25
CA VAL A 171 14.67 -10.45 0.77
C VAL A 171 15.68 -10.50 -0.36
N TYR A 172 16.32 -9.38 -0.63
CA TYR A 172 17.47 -9.25 -1.52
C TYR A 172 18.75 -9.18 -0.71
N GLU A 173 19.78 -9.91 -1.13
CA GLU A 173 21.14 -9.67 -0.66
C GLU A 173 21.79 -8.60 -1.55
N VAL A 174 22.16 -7.47 -0.96
CA VAL A 174 22.73 -6.31 -1.65
C VAL A 174 24.06 -5.89 -1.05
N THR A 175 24.85 -5.13 -1.81
CA THR A 175 26.06 -4.51 -1.27
C THR A 175 25.71 -3.36 -0.32
N PRO A 176 26.62 -2.94 0.57
CA PRO A 176 26.40 -1.75 1.40
C PRO A 176 26.14 -0.48 0.58
N GLU A 177 26.80 -0.33 -0.57
CA GLU A 177 26.60 0.80 -1.48
C GLU A 177 25.20 0.78 -2.11
N ASP A 178 24.74 -0.39 -2.55
CA ASP A 178 23.37 -0.56 -3.07
C ASP A 178 22.34 -0.29 -1.97
N TYR A 179 22.60 -0.73 -0.73
CA TYR A 179 21.71 -0.43 0.39
C TYR A 179 21.64 1.08 0.70
N ALA A 180 22.78 1.77 0.69
CA ALA A 180 22.81 3.23 0.82
C ALA A 180 22.06 3.92 -0.33
N HIS A 181 22.14 3.39 -1.55
CA HIS A 181 21.38 3.89 -2.69
C HIS A 181 19.86 3.67 -2.52
N ILE A 182 19.43 2.53 -1.97
CA ILE A 182 18.01 2.29 -1.62
C ILE A 182 17.54 3.35 -0.62
N ILE A 183 18.28 3.57 0.47
CA ILE A 183 17.97 4.55 1.51
C ILE A 183 17.82 5.97 0.92
N ALA A 184 18.75 6.36 0.03
CA ALA A 184 18.71 7.67 -0.62
C ALA A 184 17.46 7.85 -1.50
N THR A 185 17.06 6.82 -2.24
CA THR A 185 15.97 6.89 -3.22
C THR A 185 14.56 6.67 -2.66
N GLU A 186 14.40 6.08 -1.47
CA GLU A 186 13.08 5.89 -0.84
C GLU A 186 12.54 7.12 -0.10
N GLY A 187 13.30 8.23 -0.08
CA GLY A 187 12.84 9.50 0.49
C GLY A 187 13.88 10.27 1.29
N GLY A 188 15.18 10.09 1.00
CA GLY A 188 16.26 10.85 1.62
C GLY A 188 16.43 10.63 3.13
N GLY A 189 16.06 9.44 3.65
CA GLY A 189 16.32 9.03 5.04
C GLY A 189 15.54 9.76 6.14
N ALA A 190 14.73 10.78 5.84
CA ALA A 190 14.13 11.64 6.87
C ALA A 190 12.83 11.10 7.52
N SER A 191 12.21 10.06 6.94
CA SER A 191 10.93 9.51 7.44
C SER A 191 10.92 8.00 7.65
N TYR A 192 11.92 7.30 7.11
CA TYR A 192 12.11 5.86 7.27
C TYR A 192 13.19 5.59 8.30
N HIS A 193 12.96 4.60 9.15
CA HIS A 193 13.96 4.02 10.03
C HIS A 193 14.31 2.61 9.56
N ASP A 194 15.56 2.22 9.76
CA ASP A 194 15.95 0.82 9.65
C ASP A 194 15.33 0.05 10.82
N ILE A 195 14.67 -1.06 10.50
CA ILE A 195 14.28 -2.05 11.50
C ILE A 195 14.74 -3.43 11.03
N VAL A 196 15.03 -4.30 11.99
CA VAL A 196 15.38 -5.69 11.74
C VAL A 196 14.20 -6.58 12.07
N VAL A 197 13.82 -7.46 11.15
CA VAL A 197 12.64 -8.32 11.26
C VAL A 197 12.95 -9.79 11.01
N ASP A 198 12.21 -10.67 11.69
CA ASP A 198 12.25 -12.10 11.46
C ASP A 198 11.53 -12.47 10.17
N CYS A 199 12.30 -12.98 9.21
CA CYS A 199 11.85 -13.43 7.92
C CYS A 199 11.84 -14.96 7.89
N HIS A 200 10.71 -15.53 7.48
CA HIS A 200 10.54 -16.98 7.33
C HIS A 200 10.48 -17.32 5.85
N PRO A 201 11.43 -18.10 5.30
CA PRO A 201 11.37 -18.53 3.92
C PRO A 201 10.19 -19.48 3.69
N PHE A 202 9.60 -19.44 2.49
CA PHE A 202 8.58 -20.42 2.13
C PHE A 202 9.20 -21.82 1.98
N ALA A 203 8.49 -22.84 2.48
CA ALA A 203 8.95 -24.24 2.41
C ALA A 203 8.92 -24.82 0.98
N SER A 204 8.15 -24.21 0.09
CA SER A 204 8.00 -24.61 -1.31
C SER A 204 8.13 -23.39 -2.22
N SER A 205 8.78 -23.59 -3.36
CA SER A 205 8.81 -22.62 -4.47
C SER A 205 7.55 -22.69 -5.34
N ASP A 206 6.65 -23.64 -5.10
CA ASP A 206 5.35 -23.70 -5.77
C ASP A 206 4.47 -22.52 -5.32
N VAL A 207 4.18 -21.62 -6.26
CA VAL A 207 3.34 -20.44 -6.03
C VAL A 207 1.91 -20.81 -5.63
N HIS A 208 1.45 -22.02 -5.90
CA HIS A 208 0.12 -22.48 -5.50
C HIS A 208 0.06 -23.03 -4.08
N HIS A 209 1.21 -23.23 -3.43
CA HIS A 209 1.24 -23.62 -2.03
C HIS A 209 0.60 -22.53 -1.16
N PRO A 210 -0.35 -22.88 -0.27
CA PRO A 210 -1.05 -21.89 0.56
C PRO A 210 -0.08 -21.20 1.51
N VAL A 211 -0.34 -19.92 1.80
CA VAL A 211 0.44 -19.18 2.80
C VAL A 211 -0.04 -19.59 4.20
N PRO A 212 0.82 -20.06 5.10
CA PRO A 212 0.37 -20.43 6.45
C PRO A 212 0.03 -19.18 7.27
N GLN A 213 -0.88 -19.31 8.23
CA GLN A 213 -1.19 -18.23 9.19
C GLN A 213 0.03 -17.95 10.10
N VAL A 214 0.77 -19.00 10.44
CA VAL A 214 1.99 -18.97 11.23
C VAL A 214 3.04 -19.80 10.48
N PRO A 215 4.17 -19.22 10.07
CA PRO A 215 5.22 -19.97 9.39
C PRO A 215 5.90 -20.96 10.33
N ALA A 216 6.22 -22.14 9.82
CA ALA A 216 6.90 -23.21 10.56
C ALA A 216 8.41 -23.30 10.26
N THR A 217 8.89 -22.60 9.21
CA THR A 217 10.29 -22.61 8.82
C THR A 217 11.13 -21.79 9.81
N PRO A 218 12.43 -22.11 10.01
CA PRO A 218 13.31 -21.28 10.83
C PRO A 218 13.41 -19.86 10.27
N SER A 219 13.43 -18.85 11.15
CA SER A 219 13.61 -17.46 10.73
C SER A 219 15.08 -17.11 10.54
N PHE A 220 15.30 -16.05 9.77
CA PHE A 220 16.55 -15.28 9.73
C PHE A 220 16.21 -13.79 9.82
N LYS A 221 17.19 -12.92 10.07
CA LYS A 221 16.96 -11.48 10.17
C LYS A 221 17.21 -10.78 8.85
N ALA A 222 16.38 -9.78 8.54
CA ALA A 222 16.61 -8.88 7.43
C ALA A 222 16.30 -7.44 7.85
N HIS A 223 17.00 -6.50 7.23
CA HIS A 223 16.76 -5.07 7.35
C HIS A 223 15.59 -4.66 6.47
N THR A 224 14.79 -3.72 6.95
CA THR A 224 13.74 -3.11 6.13
C THR A 224 13.52 -1.67 6.55
N LEU A 225 12.98 -0.89 5.62
CA LEU A 225 12.66 0.51 5.86
C LEU A 225 11.21 0.61 6.34
N PHE A 226 11.03 1.18 7.53
CA PHE A 226 9.73 1.38 8.16
C PHE A 226 9.53 2.86 8.50
N ALA A 227 8.42 3.44 8.05
CA ALA A 227 8.07 4.82 8.37
C ALA A 227 7.03 4.84 9.51
N PRO A 228 7.44 5.05 10.77
CA PRO A 228 6.52 5.01 11.91
C PRO A 228 5.41 6.05 11.76
N ALA A 229 4.19 5.64 12.09
CA ALA A 229 3.10 6.59 12.33
C ALA A 229 3.37 7.32 13.66
N ILE A 230 3.13 8.62 13.69
CA ILE A 230 3.20 9.41 14.93
C ILE A 230 1.95 9.07 15.77
N PRO A 231 2.08 8.76 17.07
CA PRO A 231 0.93 8.49 17.93
C PRO A 231 -0.08 9.66 17.94
N PRO A 232 -1.40 9.40 18.06
CA PRO A 232 -2.40 10.47 18.12
C PRO A 232 -2.14 11.42 19.29
N GLY A 233 -2.00 12.71 19.01
CA GLY A 233 -1.76 13.75 20.03
C GLY A 233 -0.29 14.08 20.27
N GLU A 234 0.64 13.39 19.63
CA GLU A 234 2.07 13.75 19.63
C GLU A 234 2.39 14.61 18.41
N GLU A 235 3.20 15.66 18.61
CA GLU A 235 3.69 16.47 17.50
C GLU A 235 4.81 15.71 16.76
N PRO A 236 4.91 15.83 15.41
CA PRO A 236 6.09 15.36 14.69
C PRO A 236 7.34 15.99 15.31
N PRO A 237 8.47 15.27 15.39
CA PRO A 237 9.73 15.88 15.83
C PRO A 237 10.01 17.17 15.04
N THR A 238 10.55 18.17 15.73
CA THR A 238 10.89 19.48 15.14
C THR A 238 11.84 19.35 13.96
N ASP A 239 12.67 18.31 13.94
CA ASP A 239 13.70 18.05 12.92
C ASP A 239 13.22 17.16 11.77
N GLY A 240 11.94 16.80 11.71
CA GLY A 240 11.39 15.95 10.66
C GLY A 240 10.48 14.86 11.18
N GLY A 241 9.82 14.18 10.27
CA GLY A 241 8.86 13.12 10.59
C GLY A 241 7.86 12.93 9.46
N ARG A 242 7.32 11.73 9.39
CA ARG A 242 6.32 11.38 8.38
C ARG A 242 5.04 12.21 8.58
N LEU A 243 4.58 12.87 7.52
CA LEU A 243 3.23 13.41 7.48
C LEU A 243 2.24 12.26 7.72
N THR A 244 1.40 12.39 8.75
CA THR A 244 0.36 11.42 9.06
C THR A 244 -1.00 12.00 8.70
N ARG A 245 -1.75 11.30 7.84
CA ARG A 245 -3.14 11.69 7.51
C ARG A 245 -4.08 11.32 8.66
N PRO A 246 -5.19 12.06 8.88
CA PRO A 246 -6.11 11.80 9.99
C PRO A 246 -6.68 10.37 10.02
N ARG A 247 -6.84 9.75 8.84
CA ARG A 247 -7.31 8.36 8.68
C ARG A 247 -6.29 7.56 7.86
N PRO A 248 -5.29 6.91 8.47
CA PRO A 248 -4.23 6.17 7.77
C PRO A 248 -4.75 5.10 6.79
N GLY A 249 -5.88 4.46 7.14
CA GLY A 249 -6.55 3.45 6.32
C GLY A 249 -7.46 3.99 5.21
N TYR A 250 -7.66 5.30 5.09
CA TYR A 250 -8.68 5.85 4.18
C TYR A 250 -8.26 5.85 2.71
N ALA A 251 -7.04 6.34 2.44
CA ALA A 251 -6.56 6.59 1.08
C ALA A 251 -6.41 5.32 0.24
N GLN A 252 -6.55 5.49 -1.07
CA GLN A 252 -6.32 4.49 -2.10
C GLN A 252 -5.00 4.78 -2.82
N ALA A 253 -4.19 3.75 -3.05
CA ALA A 253 -2.97 3.86 -3.84
C ALA A 253 -3.31 4.00 -5.33
N SER A 254 -2.43 4.65 -6.11
CA SER A 254 -2.67 4.82 -7.55
C SER A 254 -2.65 3.48 -8.30
N ALA A 255 -3.37 3.40 -9.42
CA ALA A 255 -3.32 2.21 -10.30
C ALA A 255 -1.89 1.92 -10.79
N ARG A 256 -1.13 2.97 -11.10
CA ARG A 256 0.26 2.87 -11.52
C ARG A 256 1.13 2.26 -10.42
N TYR A 257 0.98 2.71 -9.18
CA TYR A 257 1.78 2.20 -8.06
C TYR A 257 1.40 0.76 -7.70
N LEU A 258 0.11 0.44 -7.65
CA LEU A 258 -0.34 -0.93 -7.42
C LEU A 258 0.16 -1.89 -8.51
N LYS A 259 0.22 -1.45 -9.76
CA LYS A 259 0.80 -2.22 -10.87
C LYS A 259 2.26 -2.62 -10.59
N LEU A 260 3.09 -1.72 -10.05
CA LEU A 260 4.47 -2.06 -9.70
C LEU A 260 4.56 -3.20 -8.68
N ILE A 261 3.64 -3.21 -7.70
CA ILE A 261 3.60 -4.22 -6.65
C ILE A 261 3.05 -5.54 -7.19
N THR A 262 1.98 -5.50 -7.99
CA THR A 262 1.35 -6.71 -8.56
C THR A 262 2.24 -7.38 -9.60
N ASP A 263 2.87 -6.61 -10.47
CA ASP A 263 3.80 -7.13 -11.48
C ASP A 263 5.03 -7.72 -10.79
N GLY A 264 5.65 -6.98 -9.86
CA GLY A 264 6.78 -7.47 -9.08
C GLY A 264 6.48 -8.75 -8.30
N ALA A 265 5.28 -8.84 -7.71
CA ALA A 265 4.83 -10.06 -7.03
C ALA A 265 4.72 -11.26 -7.97
N ALA A 266 4.26 -11.05 -9.20
CA ALA A 266 4.18 -12.09 -10.22
C ALA A 266 5.58 -12.47 -10.76
N GLU A 267 6.40 -11.48 -11.12
CA GLU A 267 7.77 -11.64 -11.61
C GLU A 267 8.66 -12.41 -10.62
N LEU A 268 8.53 -12.12 -9.33
CA LEU A 268 9.31 -12.75 -8.26
C LEU A 268 8.70 -14.08 -7.77
N GLY A 269 7.57 -14.51 -8.32
CA GLY A 269 6.92 -15.76 -7.92
C GLY A 269 6.45 -15.76 -6.46
N LEU A 270 5.89 -14.65 -5.97
CA LEU A 270 5.23 -14.64 -4.66
C LEU A 270 4.02 -15.59 -4.66
N PRO A 271 3.57 -16.10 -3.51
CA PRO A 271 2.42 -17.02 -3.45
C PRO A 271 1.18 -16.47 -4.16
N MET A 272 0.53 -17.29 -4.97
CA MET A 272 -0.64 -16.95 -5.79
C MET A 272 -1.80 -16.42 -4.93
N GLU A 273 -1.95 -16.94 -3.70
CA GLU A 273 -2.91 -16.41 -2.72
C GLU A 273 -2.66 -14.92 -2.42
N TYR A 274 -1.40 -14.53 -2.24
CA TYR A 274 -1.02 -13.14 -1.98
C TYR A 274 -1.15 -12.26 -3.23
N GLN A 275 -0.78 -12.78 -4.41
CA GLN A 275 -0.98 -12.07 -5.68
C GLN A 275 -2.46 -11.72 -5.90
N ARG A 276 -3.38 -12.66 -5.65
CA ARG A 276 -4.83 -12.42 -5.72
C ARG A 276 -5.29 -11.35 -4.74
N TYR A 277 -4.74 -11.33 -3.53
CA TYR A 277 -5.01 -10.27 -2.55
C TYR A 277 -4.59 -8.90 -3.10
N LEU A 278 -3.36 -8.77 -3.62
CA LEU A 278 -2.86 -7.51 -4.17
C LEU A 278 -3.72 -7.02 -5.35
N LEU A 279 -4.06 -7.91 -6.29
CA LEU A 279 -4.94 -7.60 -7.42
C LEU A 279 -6.36 -7.21 -7.00
N ALA A 280 -6.82 -7.65 -5.84
CA ALA A 280 -8.14 -7.29 -5.33
C ALA A 280 -8.21 -5.87 -4.73
N ILE A 281 -7.07 -5.23 -4.45
CA ILE A 281 -7.01 -3.86 -3.90
C ILE A 281 -7.52 -2.87 -4.96
N ARG A 282 -8.51 -2.05 -4.60
CA ARG A 282 -9.06 -1.03 -5.51
C ARG A 282 -8.06 0.12 -5.68
N PRO A 283 -7.66 0.46 -6.91
CA PRO A 283 -6.82 1.64 -7.15
C PRO A 283 -7.62 2.94 -7.06
N TYR A 284 -6.94 4.03 -6.69
CA TYR A 284 -7.46 5.39 -6.83
C TYR A 284 -7.71 5.73 -8.30
N ARG A 285 -8.87 6.33 -8.58
CA ARG A 285 -9.27 6.84 -9.89
C ARG A 285 -9.98 8.18 -9.75
N VAL A 286 -9.66 9.09 -10.67
CA VAL A 286 -10.40 10.34 -10.86
C VAL A 286 -11.65 10.03 -11.68
N THR A 287 -12.84 10.20 -11.08
CA THR A 287 -14.13 9.84 -11.71
C THR A 287 -14.92 11.04 -12.18
N THR A 288 -14.66 12.24 -11.64
CA THR A 288 -15.40 13.45 -11.97
C THR A 288 -14.58 14.48 -12.75
N VAL A 289 -15.24 15.31 -13.57
CA VAL A 289 -14.59 16.44 -14.26
C VAL A 289 -14.02 17.45 -13.23
N LYS A 290 -14.74 17.66 -12.12
CA LYS A 290 -14.33 18.54 -11.02
C LYS A 290 -12.99 18.11 -10.43
N GLN A 291 -12.82 16.83 -10.12
CA GLN A 291 -11.55 16.26 -9.66
C GLN A 291 -10.45 16.38 -10.73
N ARG A 292 -10.79 16.26 -12.02
CA ARG A 292 -9.81 16.41 -13.12
C ARG A 292 -9.26 17.84 -13.21
N ILE A 293 -10.13 18.83 -13.03
CA ILE A 293 -9.72 20.24 -12.93
C ILE A 293 -8.87 20.43 -11.66
N GLY A 294 -9.34 19.90 -10.51
CA GLY A 294 -8.60 19.94 -9.25
C GLY A 294 -7.21 19.33 -9.34
N GLN A 295 -7.08 18.17 -9.99
CA GLN A 295 -5.82 17.49 -10.27
C GLN A 295 -4.87 18.39 -11.07
N ALA A 296 -5.34 18.98 -12.17
CA ALA A 296 -4.54 19.86 -13.01
C ALA A 296 -4.11 21.13 -12.25
N SER A 297 -5.03 21.76 -11.52
CA SER A 297 -4.75 22.96 -10.73
C SER A 297 -3.79 22.67 -9.57
N PHE A 298 -3.97 21.54 -8.87
CA PHE A 298 -3.09 21.13 -7.77
C PHE A 298 -1.68 20.83 -8.29
N ALA A 299 -1.58 20.11 -9.42
CA ALA A 299 -0.31 19.82 -10.05
C ALA A 299 0.40 21.09 -10.53
N ALA A 300 -0.31 22.00 -11.18
CA ALA A 300 0.26 23.28 -11.64
C ALA A 300 0.80 24.14 -10.49
N LEU A 301 0.14 24.10 -9.33
CA LEU A 301 0.55 24.83 -8.14
C LEU A 301 1.78 24.19 -7.46
N TRP A 302 1.76 22.88 -7.24
CA TRP A 302 2.75 22.22 -6.37
C TRP A 302 3.88 21.49 -7.10
N MET A 303 3.65 20.93 -8.29
CA MET A 303 4.68 20.14 -8.98
C MET A 303 5.92 20.95 -9.41
N PRO A 304 5.80 22.20 -9.91
CA PRO A 304 6.99 23.00 -10.22
C PRO A 304 7.89 23.21 -9.00
N LEU A 305 7.29 23.42 -7.83
CA LEU A 305 8.00 23.59 -6.57
C LEU A 305 8.66 22.28 -6.11
N VAL A 306 7.96 21.15 -6.24
CA VAL A 306 8.53 19.82 -5.97
C VAL A 306 9.72 19.52 -6.89
N PHE A 307 9.60 19.78 -8.19
CA PHE A 307 10.71 19.57 -9.13
C PHE A 307 11.90 20.49 -8.87
N LEU A 308 11.65 21.76 -8.52
CA LEU A 308 12.71 22.69 -8.10
C LEU A 308 13.47 22.14 -6.90
N LEU A 309 12.76 21.64 -5.89
CA LEU A 309 13.38 21.05 -4.69
C LEU A 309 14.15 19.77 -4.99
N PHE A 310 13.66 18.90 -5.87
CA PHE A 310 14.43 17.72 -6.30
C PHE A 310 15.71 18.13 -7.04
N GLY A 311 15.64 19.15 -7.91
CA GLY A 311 16.81 19.72 -8.57
C GLY A 311 17.82 20.29 -7.57
N LEU A 312 17.35 21.07 -6.58
CA LEU A 312 18.18 21.59 -5.49
C LEU A 312 18.79 20.47 -4.65
N SER A 313 17.99 19.44 -4.33
CA SER A 313 18.47 18.28 -3.57
C SER A 313 19.59 17.58 -4.31
N ASN A 314 19.45 17.36 -5.62
CA ASN A 314 20.50 16.76 -6.44
C ASN A 314 21.75 17.65 -6.55
N MET A 315 21.58 18.98 -6.63
CA MET A 315 22.69 19.94 -6.75
C MET A 315 23.47 20.13 -5.45
N PHE A 316 22.80 20.04 -4.30
CA PHE A 316 23.40 20.24 -2.97
C PHE A 316 23.63 18.93 -2.21
N SER A 317 23.36 17.78 -2.83
CA SER A 317 23.71 16.48 -2.24
C SER A 317 25.23 16.39 -2.08
N ASP A 318 25.68 15.97 -0.90
CA ASP A 318 27.08 15.66 -0.71
C ASP A 318 27.47 14.38 -1.47
N LYS A 319 28.76 14.03 -1.45
CA LYS A 319 29.30 12.79 -2.06
C LYS A 319 28.68 11.49 -1.51
N ASN A 320 27.93 11.57 -0.41
CA ASN A 320 27.23 10.45 0.21
C ASN A 320 25.71 10.49 -0.07
N GLY A 321 25.24 11.42 -0.92
CA GLY A 321 23.82 11.60 -1.24
C GLY A 321 23.02 12.33 -0.16
N LYS A 322 23.67 12.94 0.85
CA LYS A 322 23.00 13.65 1.93
C LYS A 322 22.66 15.08 1.51
N VAL A 323 21.39 15.42 1.66
CA VAL A 323 20.85 16.75 1.38
C VAL A 323 20.96 17.63 2.64
N PRO A 324 21.35 18.92 2.55
CA PRO A 324 21.38 19.83 3.70
C PRO A 324 20.06 19.90 4.47
N ALA A 325 20.14 19.99 5.79
CA ALA A 325 18.98 19.99 6.70
C ALA A 325 17.95 21.09 6.39
N TRP A 326 18.39 22.24 5.86
CA TRP A 326 17.47 23.31 5.48
C TRP A 326 16.61 22.93 4.26
N ILE A 327 17.12 22.11 3.33
CA ILE A 327 16.36 21.61 2.18
C ILE A 327 15.37 20.55 2.63
N THR A 328 15.77 19.63 3.51
CA THR A 328 14.86 18.60 4.05
C THR A 328 13.74 19.24 4.88
N GLY A 329 14.05 20.25 5.68
CA GLY A 329 13.06 21.07 6.39
C GLY A 329 12.11 21.81 5.45
N LEU A 330 12.63 22.42 4.38
CA LEU A 330 11.84 23.10 3.35
C LEU A 330 10.92 22.12 2.59
N LEU A 331 11.42 20.93 2.25
CA LEU A 331 10.64 19.86 1.61
C LEU A 331 9.48 19.44 2.51
N ALA A 332 9.75 19.17 3.79
CA ALA A 332 8.72 18.82 4.77
C ALA A 332 7.65 19.92 4.91
N PHE A 333 8.07 21.19 4.95
CA PHE A 333 7.15 22.32 4.99
C PHE A 333 6.24 22.38 3.75
N ILE A 334 6.81 22.22 2.55
CA ILE A 334 6.07 22.28 1.30
C ILE A 334 5.07 21.13 1.17
N PHE A 335 5.44 19.91 1.56
CA PHE A 335 4.50 18.79 1.62
C PHE A 335 3.36 19.06 2.61
N LYS A 336 3.66 19.57 3.82
CA LYS A 336 2.62 19.96 4.80
C LYS A 336 1.70 21.04 4.24
N ALA A 337 2.24 22.06 3.58
CA ALA A 337 1.48 23.14 2.98
C ALA A 337 0.59 22.65 1.83
N ALA A 338 1.10 21.72 0.99
CA ALA A 338 0.35 21.10 -0.08
C ALA A 338 -0.88 20.35 0.46
N TRP A 339 -0.68 19.50 1.46
CA TRP A 339 -1.78 18.77 2.10
C TRP A 339 -2.74 19.69 2.85
N ARG A 340 -2.25 20.76 3.49
CA ARG A 340 -3.12 21.77 4.11
C ARG A 340 -3.99 22.50 3.08
N SER A 341 -3.41 22.88 1.94
CA SER A 341 -4.16 23.49 0.84
C SER A 341 -5.20 22.52 0.27
N TYR A 342 -4.87 21.23 0.21
CA TYR A 342 -5.82 20.19 -0.17
C TYR A 342 -7.01 20.13 0.79
N ASP A 343 -6.75 20.00 2.10
CA ASP A 343 -7.81 19.84 3.10
C ASP A 343 -8.75 21.05 3.18
N VAL A 344 -8.22 22.27 3.03
CA VAL A 344 -8.98 23.52 3.21
C VAL A 344 -9.69 23.96 1.93
N LEU A 345 -9.07 23.74 0.77
CA LEU A 345 -9.55 24.29 -0.50
C LEU A 345 -9.89 23.19 -1.49
N PHE A 346 -8.95 22.30 -1.83
CA PHE A 346 -9.16 21.42 -2.97
C PHE A 346 -10.17 20.31 -2.69
N LEU A 347 -10.17 19.71 -1.50
CA LEU A 347 -11.13 18.69 -1.12
C LEU A 347 -12.57 19.25 -1.18
N PRO A 348 -12.91 20.39 -0.53
CA PRO A 348 -14.24 21.00 -0.66
C PRO A 348 -14.60 21.42 -2.09
N VAL A 349 -13.66 22.02 -2.82
CA VAL A 349 -13.94 22.66 -4.12
C VAL A 349 -13.86 21.69 -5.28
N PHE A 350 -13.01 20.67 -5.27
CA PHE A 350 -12.79 19.76 -6.40
C PHE A 350 -13.17 18.30 -6.12
N GLY A 351 -13.43 17.96 -4.85
CA GLY A 351 -13.77 16.60 -4.43
C GLY A 351 -12.56 15.80 -4.00
N ASP A 352 -12.77 14.52 -3.67
CA ASP A 352 -11.79 13.69 -3.00
C ASP A 352 -10.55 13.35 -3.87
N GLY A 353 -9.37 13.71 -3.39
CA GLY A 353 -8.08 13.42 -4.01
C GLY A 353 -7.34 12.23 -3.41
N GLU A 354 -7.91 11.58 -2.39
CA GLU A 354 -7.37 10.44 -1.66
C GLU A 354 -8.13 9.13 -1.94
N ARG A 355 -9.40 9.23 -2.34
CA ARG A 355 -10.28 8.10 -2.61
C ARG A 355 -11.16 8.35 -3.83
N THR A 356 -11.45 7.29 -4.56
CA THR A 356 -12.33 7.31 -5.73
C THR A 356 -13.76 7.64 -5.31
N ILE A 357 -14.36 8.68 -5.89
CA ILE A 357 -15.76 9.04 -5.62
C ILE A 357 -16.67 8.00 -6.29
N GLY A 358 -17.67 7.53 -5.56
CA GLY A 358 -18.61 6.47 -5.98
C GLY A 358 -18.25 5.08 -5.45
N ASP A 359 -17.05 4.88 -4.89
CA ASP A 359 -16.68 3.62 -4.22
C ASP A 359 -17.40 3.43 -2.86
N GLU A 360 -18.02 4.48 -2.33
CA GLU A 360 -18.72 4.53 -1.02
C GLU A 360 -20.24 4.30 -1.14
N GLU A 361 -20.85 4.51 -2.31
CA GLU A 361 -22.29 4.28 -2.51
C GLU A 361 -22.65 2.77 -2.55
N GLU A 362 -21.67 1.90 -2.79
CA GLU A 362 -21.78 0.46 -2.51
C GLU A 362 -21.75 0.14 -1.00
N GLU A 363 -21.34 1.09 -0.14
CA GLU A 363 -21.17 0.91 1.31
C GLU A 363 -22.33 1.54 2.14
N GLU A 364 -22.95 2.65 1.73
CA GLU A 364 -24.00 3.35 2.52
C GLU A 364 -25.47 3.06 2.14
N GLY A 365 -25.74 2.51 0.95
CA GLY A 365 -27.11 2.29 0.43
C GLY A 365 -27.99 1.30 1.20
N ASN A 366 -27.50 0.69 2.28
CA ASN A 366 -28.22 -0.33 3.06
C ASN A 366 -28.49 0.08 4.53
N SER A 367 -28.26 1.34 4.90
CA SER A 367 -28.52 1.84 6.27
C SER A 367 -29.87 2.57 6.42
N THR A 368 -30.55 2.88 5.32
CA THR A 368 -31.79 3.66 5.33
C THR A 368 -33.08 2.83 5.22
N SER A 369 -33.03 1.52 4.95
CA SER A 369 -34.25 0.69 4.98
C SER A 369 -34.60 0.13 6.37
N ASP A 370 -33.64 0.00 7.30
CA ASP A 370 -33.89 -0.61 8.61
C ASP A 370 -34.49 0.36 9.66
N ARG A 371 -34.61 1.66 9.34
CA ARG A 371 -35.36 2.62 10.17
C ARG A 371 -36.86 2.67 9.88
N ALA A 372 -37.33 2.03 8.80
CA ALA A 372 -38.75 2.04 8.46
C ALA A 372 -39.55 0.90 9.10
N SER A 373 -38.91 -0.14 9.62
CA SER A 373 -39.59 -1.28 10.26
C SER A 373 -39.74 -1.17 11.79
N ASP A 374 -38.95 -0.32 12.46
CA ASP A 374 -39.05 -0.13 13.92
C ASP A 374 -40.06 0.95 14.35
N ALA A 375 -40.58 1.74 13.41
CA ALA A 375 -41.59 2.77 13.69
C ALA A 375 -43.03 2.22 13.76
N SER A 376 -43.27 0.96 13.38
CA SER A 376 -44.62 0.36 13.39
C SER A 376 -44.88 -0.57 14.60
N GLY A 377 -43.88 -0.81 15.47
CA GLY A 377 -44.02 -1.64 16.66
C GLY A 377 -44.28 -0.89 17.97
N CYS A 378 -44.03 0.42 18.01
CA CYS A 378 -44.09 1.22 19.25
C CYS A 378 -45.46 1.90 19.48
N ALA A 379 -46.38 1.88 18.51
CA ALA A 379 -47.68 2.54 18.63
C ALA A 379 -48.81 1.65 19.21
N ALA A 380 -48.51 0.41 19.62
CA ALA A 380 -49.52 -0.54 20.10
C ALA A 380 -49.49 -0.81 21.63
N PHE A 381 -48.62 -0.13 22.39
CA PHE A 381 -48.46 -0.37 23.84
C PHE A 381 -48.75 0.85 24.73
N GLU A 382 -49.29 1.94 24.18
CA GLU A 382 -49.57 3.18 24.94
C GLU A 382 -51.07 3.50 25.09
N THR A 383 -51.97 2.55 24.80
CA THR A 383 -53.44 2.79 24.89
C THR A 383 -54.18 1.93 25.92
N LEU A 384 -53.49 1.31 26.89
CA LEU A 384 -54.13 0.49 27.93
C LEU A 384 -53.88 0.92 29.39
N GLU A 385 -53.27 2.10 29.63
CA GLU A 385 -53.03 2.62 30.99
C GLU A 385 -53.71 3.98 31.28
N LYS A 386 -54.90 4.23 30.73
CA LYS A 386 -55.74 5.40 31.09
C LYS A 386 -57.21 5.09 31.35
N THR A 387 -57.52 3.90 31.87
CA THR A 387 -58.88 3.62 32.38
C THR A 387 -58.86 2.63 33.57
N ALA A 388 -58.18 3.01 34.64
CA ALA A 388 -58.41 2.46 35.99
C ALA A 388 -57.79 3.43 37.00
N GLY A 389 -58.62 4.32 37.54
CA GLY A 389 -58.25 5.35 38.51
C GLY A 389 -59.35 6.38 38.62
#